data_AF-A0A0R2RUB1-F1
#
_entry.id   AF-A0A0R2RUB1-F1
#
_cell.length_a   1.000
_cell.length_b   1.000
_cell.length_c   1.000
_cell.angle_alpha   90.00
_cell.angle_beta   90.00
_cell.angle_gamma   90.00
#
_symmetry.space_group_name_H-M   'P 1'
#
loop_
_entity.id
_entity.type
_entity.pdbx_description
1 polymer ?
#
loop_
_entity_poly.entity_id
_entity_poly.type
_entity_poly.pdbx_seq_one_letter_code
_entity_poly.pdbx_strand_id
1 'polypeptide(L)'
;GDSALKTEVRVDSLTLSPLNGKTSIRGLSIANPAGFSEGPAILLGAVEAEVDISSIFGDTVEIELLRLAQPQINYETKITSDNLRALLANLPSGDDGAASESAPASTKKILLKRLEILGPQLAIVTGLGSTQVTLPDIILTDIGGTGGGASAAEAAEIVLRALISSIGAANLPSLDQVRQGFENRAREEVEKIEDTVTEKVEEALGTSVEDLSNRLRSLRN
;
A
#
# COMPACT_ATOMS: atom_id res chain seq x y z
N GLY A 1 -16.35 -6.66 -6.24
CA GLY A 1 -15.98 -7.97 -5.66
C GLY A 1 -15.19 -7.73 -4.38
N ASP A 2 -15.08 -8.74 -3.51
CA ASP A 2 -14.18 -8.64 -2.35
C ASP A 2 -12.74 -8.55 -2.86
N SER A 3 -12.07 -7.46 -2.52
CA SER A 3 -10.72 -7.16 -2.97
C SER A 3 -9.71 -7.49 -1.87
N ALA A 4 -8.42 -7.58 -2.23
CA ALA A 4 -7.34 -7.65 -1.25
C ALA A 4 -7.36 -6.48 -0.25
N LEU A 5 -8.05 -5.38 -0.58
CA LEU A 5 -8.21 -4.20 0.28
C LEU A 5 -9.34 -4.36 1.31
N LYS A 6 -10.03 -5.52 1.36
CA LYS A 6 -11.19 -5.81 2.24
C LYS A 6 -12.27 -4.73 2.18
N THR A 7 -12.42 -4.13 1.01
CA THR A 7 -13.44 -3.15 0.69
C THR A 7 -13.90 -3.36 -0.74
N GLU A 8 -15.02 -2.75 -1.09
CA GLU A 8 -15.60 -2.87 -2.41
C GLU A 8 -14.73 -2.17 -3.45
N VAL A 9 -14.35 -2.92 -4.49
CA VAL A 9 -13.76 -2.38 -5.71
C VAL A 9 -14.76 -2.55 -6.85
N ARG A 10 -15.08 -1.43 -7.53
CA ARG A 10 -15.98 -1.38 -8.69
C ARG A 10 -15.22 -0.89 -9.91
N VAL A 11 -15.62 -1.39 -11.08
CA VAL A 11 -15.14 -0.96 -12.39
C VAL A 11 -16.37 -0.83 -13.27
N ASP A 12 -16.60 0.34 -13.85
CA ASP A 12 -17.74 0.56 -14.74
C ASP A 12 -17.54 -0.11 -16.10
N SER A 13 -16.35 0.03 -16.68
CA SER A 13 -16.04 -0.61 -17.96
C SER A 13 -14.56 -0.87 -18.15
N LEU A 14 -14.27 -1.98 -18.84
CA LEU A 14 -12.95 -2.35 -19.32
C LEU A 14 -13.01 -2.47 -20.84
N THR A 15 -12.18 -1.71 -21.53
CA THR A 15 -12.02 -1.79 -22.99
C THR A 15 -10.60 -2.25 -23.31
N LEU A 16 -10.47 -3.40 -23.96
CA LEU A 16 -9.21 -3.93 -24.46
C LEU A 16 -9.16 -3.78 -25.98
N SER A 17 -8.11 -3.16 -26.50
CA SER A 17 -7.81 -3.14 -27.93
C SER A 17 -6.73 -4.19 -28.23
N PRO A 18 -7.11 -5.43 -28.58
CA PRO A 18 -6.16 -6.54 -28.73
C PRO A 18 -5.13 -6.31 -29.84
N LEU A 19 -5.42 -5.44 -30.81
CA LEU A 19 -4.54 -5.14 -31.95
C LEU A 19 -3.31 -4.32 -31.58
N ASN A 20 -3.32 -3.58 -30.47
CA ASN A 20 -2.24 -2.65 -30.13
C ASN A 20 -1.84 -2.64 -28.65
N GLY A 21 -2.32 -3.58 -27.83
CA GLY A 21 -1.96 -3.66 -26.42
C GLY A 21 -2.57 -2.57 -25.53
N LYS A 22 -3.38 -1.68 -26.09
CA LYS A 22 -3.96 -0.57 -25.33
C LYS A 22 -5.21 -1.02 -24.59
N THR A 23 -5.22 -0.74 -23.30
CA THR A 23 -6.32 -1.02 -22.39
C THR A 23 -6.78 0.29 -21.78
N SER A 24 -8.10 0.48 -21.68
CA SER A 24 -8.68 1.58 -20.92
C SER A 24 -9.68 1.04 -19.92
N ILE A 25 -9.52 1.45 -18.66
CA ILE A 25 -10.47 1.18 -17.58
C ILE A 25 -11.14 2.50 -17.23
N ARG A 26 -12.46 2.50 -17.11
CA ARG A 26 -13.22 3.67 -16.69
C ARG A 26 -14.04 3.38 -15.45
N GLY A 27 -14.18 4.40 -14.62
CA GLY A 27 -15.00 4.34 -13.41
C GLY A 27 -14.50 3.29 -12.43
N LEU A 28 -13.17 3.20 -12.24
CA LEU A 28 -12.61 2.36 -11.20
C LEU A 28 -12.73 3.10 -9.86
N SER A 29 -13.43 2.51 -8.89
CA SER A 29 -13.61 3.10 -7.57
C SER A 29 -13.27 2.10 -6.47
N ILE A 30 -12.62 2.57 -5.42
CA ILE A 30 -12.29 1.82 -4.21
C ILE A 30 -13.06 2.47 -3.07
N ALA A 31 -13.95 1.72 -2.43
CA ALA A 31 -14.72 2.19 -1.28
C ALA A 31 -13.82 2.43 -0.06
N ASN A 32 -14.30 3.24 0.88
CA ASN A 32 -13.64 3.39 2.17
C ASN A 32 -13.63 2.05 2.94
N PRO A 33 -12.58 1.78 3.74
CA PRO A 33 -12.60 0.66 4.67
C PRO A 33 -13.58 0.91 5.82
N ALA A 34 -13.96 -0.16 6.53
CA ALA A 34 -14.84 -0.07 7.68
C ALA A 34 -14.30 0.91 8.73
N GLY A 35 -15.22 1.68 9.33
CA GLY A 35 -14.87 2.69 10.32
C GLY A 35 -14.49 4.06 9.74
N PHE A 36 -14.67 4.30 8.44
CA PHE A 36 -14.56 5.62 7.80
C PHE A 36 -15.87 5.99 7.07
N SER A 37 -15.93 7.19 6.50
CA SER A 37 -17.13 7.71 5.82
C SER A 37 -17.60 6.80 4.68
N GLU A 38 -18.90 6.80 4.42
CA GLU A 38 -19.44 6.17 3.21
C GLU A 38 -18.90 6.83 1.93
N GLY A 39 -18.79 6.05 0.86
CA GLY A 39 -18.29 6.51 -0.45
C GLY A 39 -16.87 6.03 -0.78
N PRO A 40 -16.32 6.48 -1.92
CA PRO A 40 -15.00 6.04 -2.39
C PRO A 40 -13.87 6.70 -1.60
N ALA A 41 -12.87 5.92 -1.19
CA ALA A 41 -11.56 6.41 -0.78
C ALA A 41 -10.76 6.91 -1.99
N ILE A 42 -10.86 6.17 -3.11
CA ILE A 42 -10.15 6.48 -4.36
C ILE A 42 -11.13 6.31 -5.52
N LEU A 43 -11.19 7.32 -6.39
CA LEU A 43 -11.95 7.28 -7.63
C LEU A 43 -11.02 7.59 -8.81
N LEU A 44 -11.02 6.69 -9.78
CA LEU A 44 -10.19 6.73 -10.97
C LEU A 44 -11.10 6.89 -12.19
N GLY A 45 -11.09 8.08 -12.78
CA GLY A 45 -11.95 8.42 -13.92
C GLY A 45 -11.58 7.60 -15.17
N ALA A 46 -10.36 7.78 -15.66
CA ALA A 46 -9.79 7.01 -16.76
C ALA A 46 -8.41 6.49 -16.37
N VAL A 47 -8.23 5.18 -16.55
CA VAL A 47 -6.94 4.49 -16.44
C VAL A 47 -6.57 4.02 -17.83
N GLU A 48 -5.36 4.34 -18.27
CA GLU A 48 -4.79 3.88 -19.52
C GLU A 48 -3.66 2.90 -19.21
N ALA A 49 -3.64 1.76 -19.88
CA ALA A 49 -2.55 0.81 -19.77
C ALA A 49 -2.06 0.37 -21.15
N GLU A 50 -0.74 0.24 -21.28
CA GLU A 50 -0.07 -0.38 -22.41
C GLU A 50 0.47 -1.73 -21.94
N VAL A 51 -0.15 -2.81 -22.40
CA VAL A 51 0.13 -4.18 -21.98
C VAL A 51 0.80 -4.93 -23.12
N ASP A 52 1.86 -5.67 -22.82
CA ASP A 52 2.40 -6.63 -23.77
C ASP A 52 1.42 -7.79 -23.92
N ILE A 53 0.71 -7.82 -25.05
CA ILE A 53 -0.30 -8.85 -25.34
C ILE A 53 0.30 -10.27 -25.29
N SER A 54 1.58 -10.43 -25.65
CA SER A 54 2.23 -11.75 -25.62
C SER A 54 2.40 -12.28 -24.20
N SER A 55 2.63 -11.37 -23.24
CA SER A 55 2.80 -11.70 -21.82
C SER A 55 1.52 -12.21 -21.15
N ILE A 56 0.33 -11.83 -21.65
CA ILE A 56 -0.97 -12.21 -21.06
C ILE A 56 -1.14 -13.72 -20.97
N PHE A 57 -0.57 -14.46 -21.93
CA PHE A 57 -0.64 -15.93 -21.97
C PHE A 57 0.35 -16.61 -21.01
N GLY A 58 1.35 -15.90 -20.50
CA GLY A 58 2.32 -16.40 -19.54
C GLY A 58 1.89 -16.25 -18.08
N ASP A 59 2.82 -16.55 -17.17
CA ASP A 59 2.62 -16.43 -15.72
C ASP A 59 2.81 -15.00 -15.20
N THR A 60 3.47 -14.15 -15.98
CA THR A 60 3.72 -12.74 -15.65
C THR A 60 3.15 -11.86 -16.76
N VAL A 61 2.25 -10.95 -16.39
CA VAL A 61 1.72 -9.92 -17.29
C VAL A 61 2.65 -8.71 -17.23
N GLU A 62 3.19 -8.33 -18.38
CA GLU A 62 4.04 -7.15 -18.53
C GLU A 62 3.20 -5.95 -18.96
N ILE A 63 3.30 -4.89 -18.18
CA ILE A 63 2.66 -3.60 -18.41
C ILE A 63 3.76 -2.58 -18.63
N GLU A 64 3.88 -2.05 -19.84
CA GLU A 64 4.86 -1.04 -20.22
C GLU A 64 4.57 0.29 -19.51
N LEU A 65 3.30 0.67 -19.49
CA LEU A 65 2.83 1.93 -18.93
C LEU A 65 1.45 1.73 -18.30
N LEU A 66 1.26 2.24 -17.09
CA LEU A 66 -0.04 2.44 -16.46
C LEU A 66 -0.18 3.92 -16.10
N ARG A 67 -1.16 4.62 -16.66
CA ARG A 67 -1.42 6.03 -16.42
C ARG A 67 -2.78 6.24 -15.78
N LEU A 68 -2.79 6.98 -14.69
CA LEU A 68 -3.97 7.40 -13.94
C LEU A 68 -4.04 8.92 -14.01
N ALA A 69 -5.00 9.44 -14.78
CA ALA A 69 -5.19 10.87 -14.93
C ALA A 69 -6.15 11.41 -13.87
N GLN A 70 -5.69 12.39 -13.10
CA GLN A 70 -6.44 13.14 -12.10
C GLN A 70 -7.30 12.27 -11.19
N PRO A 71 -6.72 11.25 -10.52
CA PRO A 71 -7.49 10.46 -9.57
C PRO A 71 -8.01 11.34 -8.44
N GLN A 72 -9.24 11.09 -8.00
CA GLN A 72 -9.80 11.75 -6.81
C GLN A 72 -9.55 10.87 -5.59
N ILE A 73 -8.95 11.45 -4.56
CA ILE A 73 -8.49 10.73 -3.38
C ILE A 73 -9.12 11.41 -2.17
N ASN A 74 -10.02 10.72 -1.49
CA ASN A 74 -10.62 11.20 -0.25
C ASN A 74 -9.78 10.67 0.91
N TYR A 75 -8.91 11.51 1.47
CA TYR A 75 -8.07 11.17 2.61
C TYR A 75 -8.77 11.60 3.90
N GLU A 76 -9.40 10.63 4.58
CA GLU A 76 -10.03 10.87 5.87
C GLU A 76 -9.05 10.56 6.99
N THR A 77 -8.79 11.56 7.83
CA THR A 77 -7.91 11.45 8.99
C THR A 77 -8.68 11.67 10.29
N LYS A 78 -8.42 10.77 11.24
CA LYS A 78 -8.85 10.80 12.63
C LYS A 78 -7.63 11.00 13.52
N ILE A 79 -7.86 11.15 14.82
CA ILE A 79 -6.80 11.40 15.81
C ILE A 79 -5.67 10.36 15.72
N THR A 80 -6.02 9.07 15.58
CA THR A 80 -5.05 7.96 15.62
C THR A 80 -4.98 7.14 14.33
N SER A 81 -5.85 7.39 13.36
CA SER A 81 -5.98 6.56 12.16
C SER A 81 -6.32 7.36 10.92
N ASP A 82 -6.07 6.77 9.75
CA ASP A 82 -6.53 7.30 8.48
C ASP A 82 -6.93 6.16 7.54
N ASN A 83 -7.79 6.49 6.58
CA ASN A 83 -8.42 5.49 5.72
C ASN A 83 -7.43 4.82 4.75
N LEU A 84 -6.43 5.55 4.23
CA LEU A 84 -5.46 4.99 3.30
C LEU A 84 -4.50 4.01 3.99
N ARG A 85 -4.09 4.27 5.22
CA ARG A 85 -3.34 3.29 6.03
C ARG A 85 -4.19 2.10 6.44
N ALA A 86 -5.49 2.30 6.68
CA ALA A 86 -6.41 1.19 6.90
C ALA A 86 -6.56 0.30 5.66
N LEU A 87 -6.62 0.89 4.46
CA LEU A 87 -6.57 0.13 3.20
C LEU A 87 -5.25 -0.64 3.04
N LEU A 88 -4.12 0.01 3.35
CA LEU A 88 -2.80 -0.62 3.32
C LEU A 88 -2.74 -1.83 4.28
N ALA A 89 -3.26 -1.69 5.51
CA ALA A 89 -3.28 -2.75 6.51
C ALA A 89 -4.25 -3.91 6.18
N ASN A 90 -5.18 -3.71 5.24
CA ASN A 90 -6.07 -4.78 4.79
C ASN A 90 -5.41 -5.72 3.80
N LEU A 91 -4.36 -5.27 3.11
CA LEU A 91 -3.63 -6.09 2.16
C LEU A 91 -3.02 -7.31 2.85
N PRO A 92 -3.05 -8.50 2.22
CA PRO A 92 -2.45 -9.69 2.79
C PRO A 92 -0.93 -9.51 2.89
N SER A 93 -0.39 -9.71 4.09
CA SER A 93 1.06 -9.86 4.29
C SER A 93 1.51 -11.13 3.60
N GLY A 94 2.63 -11.09 2.87
CA GLY A 94 3.10 -12.14 1.95
C GLY A 94 3.41 -13.53 2.52
N ASP A 95 2.96 -13.86 3.74
CA ASP A 95 3.14 -15.17 4.37
C ASP A 95 1.83 -15.82 4.86
N ASP A 96 0.68 -15.12 4.78
CA ASP A 96 -0.61 -15.72 5.13
C ASP A 96 -1.16 -16.52 3.96
N GLY A 97 -0.65 -17.75 3.82
CA GLY A 97 -1.26 -18.84 3.07
C GLY A 97 -2.59 -19.32 3.67
N ALA A 98 -3.53 -18.41 3.88
CA ALA A 98 -4.89 -18.72 4.26
C ALA A 98 -5.84 -18.27 3.15
N ALA A 99 -6.32 -19.26 2.41
CA ALA A 99 -7.35 -19.14 1.39
C ALA A 99 -8.54 -18.30 1.90
N SER A 100 -8.69 -17.10 1.35
CA SER A 100 -9.98 -16.42 1.33
C SER A 100 -10.67 -16.80 0.03
N GLU A 101 -11.58 -17.78 0.11
CA GLU A 101 -12.50 -18.17 -0.96
C GLU A 101 -13.47 -17.03 -1.28
N SER A 102 -13.06 -16.01 -2.04
CA SER A 102 -14.00 -15.04 -2.67
C SER A 102 -13.39 -14.22 -3.81
N ALA A 103 -12.57 -14.83 -4.66
CA ALA A 103 -12.36 -14.49 -6.07
C ALA A 103 -11.28 -15.45 -6.61
N PRO A 104 -11.26 -15.83 -7.91
CA PRO A 104 -10.06 -16.42 -8.47
C PRO A 104 -8.96 -15.37 -8.38
N ALA A 105 -8.12 -15.46 -7.34
CA ALA A 105 -6.86 -14.75 -7.30
C ALA A 105 -6.08 -15.26 -8.50
N SER A 106 -6.08 -14.45 -9.56
CA SER A 106 -5.24 -14.67 -10.72
C SER A 106 -3.82 -14.89 -10.21
N THR A 107 -3.31 -16.11 -10.30
CA THR A 107 -1.94 -16.49 -9.95
C THR A 107 -0.90 -15.75 -10.80
N LYS A 108 -1.35 -14.98 -11.79
CA LYS A 108 -0.49 -14.17 -12.65
C LYS A 108 0.16 -13.05 -11.86
N LYS A 109 1.46 -12.96 -12.01
CA LYS A 109 2.27 -11.84 -11.53
C LYS A 109 2.16 -10.66 -12.48
N ILE A 110 2.54 -9.49 -11.99
CA ILE A 110 2.54 -8.22 -12.72
C ILE A 110 3.97 -7.70 -12.72
N LEU A 111 4.46 -7.34 -13.90
CA LEU A 111 5.66 -6.54 -14.06
C LEU A 111 5.24 -5.21 -14.69
N LEU A 112 5.28 -4.12 -13.93
CA LEU A 112 4.89 -2.80 -14.38
C LEU A 112 6.11 -1.89 -14.49
N LYS A 113 6.53 -1.60 -15.72
CA LYS A 113 7.74 -0.82 -16.00
C LYS A 113 7.59 0.63 -15.58
N ARG A 114 6.41 1.23 -15.78
CA ARG A 114 6.15 2.63 -15.43
C ARG A 114 4.71 2.87 -15.01
N LEU A 115 4.53 3.45 -13.82
CA LEU A 115 3.29 3.99 -13.33
C LEU A 115 3.34 5.52 -13.35
N GLU A 116 2.30 6.15 -13.87
CA GLU A 116 2.12 7.60 -13.85
C GLU A 116 0.79 7.95 -13.17
N ILE A 117 0.84 8.62 -12.03
CA ILE A 117 -0.34 9.21 -11.39
C ILE A 117 -0.23 10.72 -11.56
N LEU A 118 -1.02 11.27 -12.48
CA LEU A 118 -0.88 12.65 -12.95
C LEU A 118 -1.95 13.55 -12.33
N GLY A 119 -1.53 14.67 -11.75
CA GLY A 119 -2.37 15.64 -11.05
C GLY A 119 -3.39 15.03 -10.07
N PRO A 120 -2.98 14.18 -9.09
CA PRO A 120 -3.92 13.62 -8.12
C PRO A 120 -4.66 14.71 -7.35
N GLN A 121 -5.98 14.59 -7.26
CA GLN A 121 -6.86 15.51 -6.55
C GLN A 121 -7.16 14.96 -5.16
N LEU A 122 -6.51 15.51 -4.15
CA LEU A 122 -6.65 15.11 -2.75
C LEU A 122 -7.72 15.96 -2.05
N ALA A 123 -8.78 15.31 -1.57
CA ALA A 123 -9.71 15.89 -0.60
C ALA A 123 -9.34 15.38 0.80
N ILE A 124 -8.89 16.28 1.68
CA ILE A 124 -8.56 15.96 3.06
C ILE A 124 -9.82 16.16 3.89
N VAL A 125 -10.28 15.13 4.57
CA VAL A 125 -11.47 15.14 5.42
C VAL A 125 -11.04 14.93 6.86
N THR A 126 -11.43 15.85 7.72
CA THR A 126 -11.16 15.82 9.16
C THR A 126 -12.46 16.00 9.93
N GLY A 127 -12.45 15.77 11.25
CA GLY A 127 -13.58 16.10 12.12
C GLY A 127 -13.95 17.59 12.15
N LEU A 128 -13.09 18.49 11.63
CA LEU A 128 -13.28 19.94 11.62
C LEU A 128 -13.76 20.48 10.27
N GLY A 129 -13.77 19.66 9.22
CA GLY A 129 -14.12 20.06 7.86
C GLY A 129 -13.23 19.40 6.81
N SER A 130 -13.39 19.86 5.56
CA SER A 130 -12.65 19.35 4.41
C SER A 130 -11.93 20.44 3.62
N THR A 131 -10.82 20.08 2.99
CA THR A 131 -10.08 20.94 2.06
C THR A 131 -9.60 20.13 0.86
N GLN A 132 -9.34 20.80 -0.26
CA GLN A 132 -8.88 20.16 -1.49
C GLN A 132 -7.54 20.72 -1.92
N VAL A 133 -6.68 19.83 -2.40
CA VAL A 133 -5.34 20.14 -2.90
C VAL A 133 -5.02 19.21 -4.07
N THR A 134 -4.28 19.75 -5.04
CA THR A 134 -3.64 18.94 -6.08
C THR A 134 -2.26 18.50 -5.58
N LEU A 135 -2.02 17.19 -5.58
CA LEU A 135 -0.70 16.64 -5.28
C LEU A 135 0.22 16.77 -6.51
N PRO A 136 1.54 16.77 -6.31
CA PRO A 136 2.49 16.54 -7.39
C PRO A 136 2.25 15.20 -8.09
N ASP A 137 2.70 15.10 -9.34
CA ASP A 137 2.69 13.84 -10.08
C ASP A 137 3.51 12.77 -9.34
N ILE A 138 2.99 11.55 -9.30
CA ILE A 138 3.66 10.39 -8.69
C ILE A 138 4.08 9.46 -9.82
N ILE A 139 5.39 9.28 -9.97
CA ILE A 139 5.98 8.41 -10.99
C ILE A 139 6.71 7.28 -10.28
N LEU A 140 6.29 6.04 -10.54
CA LEU A 140 6.99 4.83 -10.09
C LEU A 140 7.49 4.05 -11.29
N THR A 141 8.62 3.39 -11.13
CA THR A 141 9.20 2.53 -12.16
C THR A 141 9.50 1.17 -11.56
N ASP A 142 9.45 0.14 -12.41
CA ASP A 142 9.89 -1.21 -12.08
C ASP A 142 9.16 -1.87 -10.89
N ILE A 143 7.83 -1.83 -10.89
CA ILE A 143 7.01 -2.54 -9.91
C ILE A 143 6.99 -4.03 -10.26
N GLY A 144 7.50 -4.86 -9.36
CA GLY A 144 7.63 -6.31 -9.56
C GLY A 144 8.92 -6.76 -10.25
N GLY A 145 9.86 -5.85 -10.55
CA GLY A 145 11.14 -6.20 -11.17
C GLY A 145 12.00 -7.10 -10.30
N THR A 146 12.00 -6.86 -8.98
CA THR A 146 12.68 -7.69 -7.99
C THR A 146 11.84 -8.93 -7.67
N GLY A 147 12.10 -10.06 -8.33
CA GLY A 147 11.42 -11.34 -8.06
C GLY A 147 10.59 -11.93 -9.21
N GLY A 148 10.73 -11.39 -10.42
CA GLY A 148 10.07 -11.94 -11.62
C GLY A 148 8.57 -11.63 -11.71
N GLY A 149 8.14 -10.53 -11.08
CA GLY A 149 6.77 -10.03 -11.03
C GLY A 149 6.21 -9.98 -9.61
N ALA A 150 5.37 -8.97 -9.34
CA ALA A 150 4.63 -8.78 -8.11
C ALA A 150 3.21 -9.35 -8.21
N SER A 151 2.68 -9.86 -7.11
CA SER A 151 1.24 -10.08 -6.98
C SER A 151 0.47 -8.75 -7.06
N ALA A 152 -0.84 -8.83 -7.32
CA ALA A 152 -1.71 -7.64 -7.30
C ALA A 152 -1.71 -6.94 -5.93
N ALA A 153 -1.57 -7.69 -4.83
CA ALA A 153 -1.50 -7.15 -3.47
C ALA A 153 -0.19 -6.38 -3.24
N GLU A 154 0.95 -6.95 -3.63
CA GLU A 154 2.26 -6.29 -3.51
C GLU A 154 2.32 -5.03 -4.39
N ALA A 155 1.80 -5.09 -5.62
CA ALA A 155 1.70 -3.92 -6.48
C ALA A 155 0.81 -2.82 -5.86
N ALA A 156 -0.36 -3.20 -5.31
CA ALA A 156 -1.24 -2.26 -4.63
C ALA A 156 -0.58 -1.63 -3.38
N GLU A 157 0.16 -2.41 -2.61
CA GLU A 157 0.93 -1.94 -1.45
C GLU A 157 1.95 -0.87 -1.88
N ILE A 158 2.76 -1.15 -2.90
CA ILE A 158 3.78 -0.22 -3.41
C ILE A 158 3.13 1.11 -3.82
N VAL A 159 2.01 1.05 -4.54
CA VAL A 159 1.28 2.25 -5.00
C VAL A 159 0.66 3.02 -3.83
N LEU A 160 0.01 2.35 -2.88
CA LEU A 160 -0.58 3.00 -1.70
C LEU A 160 0.48 3.68 -0.84
N ARG A 161 1.63 3.02 -0.62
CA ARG A 161 2.75 3.61 0.13
C ARG A 161 3.32 4.85 -0.55
N ALA A 162 3.49 4.82 -1.86
CA ALA A 162 3.92 5.98 -2.63
C ALA A 162 2.93 7.15 -2.52
N LEU A 163 1.63 6.86 -2.60
CA LEU A 163 0.59 7.86 -2.40
C LEU A 163 0.63 8.48 -1.00
N ILE A 164 0.67 7.65 0.05
CA ILE A 164 0.76 8.11 1.45
C ILE A 164 2.01 8.98 1.66
N SER A 165 3.13 8.59 1.06
CA SER A 165 4.38 9.35 1.13
C SER A 165 4.27 10.71 0.41
N SER A 166 3.62 10.76 -0.76
CA SER A 166 3.35 12.01 -1.47
C SER A 166 2.46 12.97 -0.68
N ILE A 167 1.42 12.44 -0.01
CA ILE A 167 0.57 13.22 0.89
C ILE A 167 1.38 13.80 2.06
N GLY A 168 2.26 12.99 2.67
CA GLY A 168 3.11 13.44 3.79
C GLY A 168 4.15 14.49 3.38
N ALA A 169 4.67 14.41 2.14
CA ALA A 169 5.61 15.36 1.58
C ALA A 169 4.95 16.65 1.05
N ALA A 170 3.63 16.62 0.78
CA ALA A 170 2.90 17.79 0.36
C ALA A 170 2.89 18.81 1.50
N ASN A 171 3.53 19.96 1.25
CA ASN A 171 3.76 21.03 2.22
C ASN A 171 2.45 21.80 2.46
N LEU A 172 1.52 21.17 3.16
CA LEU A 172 0.13 21.59 3.23
C LEU A 172 -0.12 22.48 4.46
N PRO A 173 -0.73 23.68 4.31
CA PRO A 173 -0.88 24.64 5.41
C PRO A 173 -1.83 24.19 6.52
N SER A 174 -2.66 23.17 6.28
CA SER A 174 -3.56 22.55 7.27
C SER A 174 -2.98 21.28 7.91
N LEU A 175 -1.73 20.93 7.58
CA LEU A 175 -1.13 19.64 7.94
C LEU A 175 -0.22 19.66 9.17
N ASP A 176 -0.06 20.77 9.91
CA ASP A 176 0.81 20.74 11.10
C ASP A 176 0.40 19.65 12.11
N GLN A 177 -0.90 19.36 12.25
CA GLN A 177 -1.38 18.25 13.09
C GLN A 177 -1.11 16.87 12.48
N VAL A 178 -1.22 16.71 11.16
CA VAL A 178 -0.90 15.45 10.47
C VAL A 178 0.61 15.21 10.45
N ARG A 179 1.41 16.27 10.27
CA ARG A 179 2.88 16.24 10.32
C ARG A 179 3.35 15.87 11.72
N GLN A 180 2.81 16.49 12.77
CA GLN A 180 3.07 16.05 14.14
C GLN A 180 2.63 14.60 14.36
N GLY A 181 1.46 14.21 13.85
CA GLY A 181 1.00 12.82 13.89
C GLY A 181 1.91 11.85 13.12
N PHE A 182 2.57 12.29 12.05
CA PHE A 182 3.50 11.51 11.25
C PHE A 182 4.87 11.42 11.93
N GLU A 183 5.41 12.54 12.43
CA GLU A 183 6.67 12.62 13.17
C GLU A 183 6.61 11.80 14.46
N ASN A 184 5.50 11.87 15.21
CA ASN A 184 5.31 11.06 16.42
C ASN A 184 5.24 9.57 16.11
N ARG A 185 4.52 9.17 15.04
CA ARG A 185 4.42 7.76 14.64
C ARG A 185 5.72 7.21 14.05
N ALA A 186 6.47 8.02 13.30
CA ALA A 186 7.79 7.63 12.81
C ALA A 186 8.77 7.38 13.97
N ARG A 187 8.63 8.15 15.07
CA ARG A 187 9.38 7.91 16.31
C ARG A 187 8.93 6.65 17.04
N GLU A 188 7.62 6.41 17.17
CA GLU A 188 7.10 5.18 17.79
C GLU A 188 7.56 3.90 17.07
N GLU A 189 7.63 3.90 15.74
CA GLU A 189 8.14 2.75 14.98
C GLU A 189 9.64 2.52 15.24
N VAL A 190 10.44 3.59 15.34
CA VAL A 190 11.87 3.49 15.70
C VAL A 190 12.04 3.00 17.13
N GLU A 191 11.25 3.51 18.08
CA GLU A 191 11.30 3.14 19.50
C GLU A 191 10.92 1.66 19.70
N LYS A 192 9.88 1.17 19.02
CA LYS A 192 9.53 -0.27 19.03
C LYS A 192 10.65 -1.15 18.49
N ILE A 193 11.36 -0.69 17.46
CA ILE A 193 12.51 -1.43 16.91
C ILE A 193 13.64 -1.45 17.95
N GLU A 194 13.92 -0.33 18.61
CA GLU A 194 14.94 -0.26 19.67
C GLU A 194 14.59 -1.15 20.87
N ASP A 195 13.34 -1.15 21.32
CA ASP A 195 12.88 -2.01 22.42
C ASP A 195 12.98 -3.49 22.07
N THR A 196 12.54 -3.87 20.87
CA THR A 196 12.62 -5.27 20.39
C THR A 196 14.06 -5.74 20.25
N VAL A 197 14.98 -4.83 19.87
CA VAL A 197 16.42 -5.14 19.80
C VAL A 197 17.01 -5.26 21.20
N THR A 198 16.65 -4.37 22.12
CA THR A 198 17.12 -4.39 23.51
C THR A 198 16.68 -5.65 24.24
N GLU A 199 15.39 -6.01 24.15
CA GLU A 199 14.86 -7.25 24.76
C GLU A 199 15.59 -8.50 24.22
N LYS A 200 15.82 -8.58 22.91
CA LYS A 200 16.54 -9.72 22.31
C LYS A 200 18.01 -9.79 22.74
N VAL A 201 18.65 -8.64 22.96
CA VAL A 201 20.03 -8.56 23.48
C VAL A 201 20.08 -8.98 24.95
N GLU A 202 19.13 -8.52 25.77
CA GLU A 202 19.04 -8.92 27.18
C GLU A 202 18.70 -10.39 27.34
N GLU A 203 17.81 -10.94 26.52
CA GLU A 203 17.50 -12.37 26.52
C GLU A 203 18.73 -13.21 26.15
N ALA A 204 19.46 -12.83 25.10
CA ALA A 204 20.66 -13.54 24.65
C ALA A 204 21.83 -13.45 25.65
N LEU A 205 21.99 -12.31 26.33
CA LEU A 205 23.02 -12.12 27.36
C LEU A 205 22.61 -12.79 28.68
N GLY A 206 21.35 -12.72 29.06
CA GLY A 206 20.78 -13.34 30.25
C GLY A 206 20.92 -14.86 30.23
N THR A 207 20.54 -15.51 29.13
CA THR A 207 20.72 -16.96 28.95
C THR A 207 22.19 -17.36 29.02
N SER A 208 23.09 -16.55 28.45
CA SER A 208 24.53 -16.82 28.44
C SER A 208 25.17 -16.69 29.82
N VAL A 209 24.74 -15.72 30.63
CA VAL A 209 25.24 -15.50 32.00
C VAL A 209 24.70 -16.56 32.97
N GLU A 210 23.47 -17.02 32.77
CA GLU A 210 22.84 -18.05 33.60
C GLU A 210 23.49 -19.43 33.36
N ASP A 211 23.78 -19.78 32.10
CA ASP A 211 24.49 -21.00 31.73
C ASP A 211 25.93 -21.05 32.25
N LEU A 212 26.65 -19.93 32.22
CA LEU A 212 27.99 -19.82 32.80
C LEU A 212 27.96 -19.98 34.33
N SER A 213 26.96 -19.40 35.00
CA SER A 213 26.79 -19.48 36.45
C SER A 213 26.46 -20.91 36.91
N ASN A 214 25.62 -21.61 36.16
CA ASN A 214 25.28 -23.01 36.42
C ASN A 214 26.45 -23.95 36.18
N ARG A 215 27.24 -23.73 35.12
CA ARG A 215 28.50 -24.46 34.87
C ARG A 215 29.54 -24.26 35.98
N LEU A 216 29.72 -23.04 36.46
CA LEU A 216 30.64 -22.76 37.58
C LEU A 216 30.19 -23.40 38.91
N ARG A 217 28.88 -23.47 39.18
CA ARG A 217 28.37 -24.21 40.35
C ARG A 217 28.61 -25.71 40.24
N SER A 218 28.47 -26.29 39.04
CA SER A 218 28.70 -27.73 38.82
C SER A 218 30.16 -28.17 38.98
N LEU A 219 31.12 -27.24 38.89
CA LEU A 219 32.56 -27.53 39.06
C LEU A 219 33.02 -27.46 40.53
N ARG A 220 32.16 -27.01 41.45
CA ARG A 220 32.49 -26.82 42.87
C ARG A 220 31.93 -27.92 43.78
N ASN A 221 31.21 -28.89 43.21
CA ASN A 221 30.69 -30.08 43.91
C ASN A 221 31.37 -31.35 43.41
#